data_AF-A0A975IYX5-F1
#
_entry.id   AF-A0A975IYX5-F1
#
_cell.length_a   1.000
_cell.length_b   1.000
_cell.length_c   1.000
_cell.angle_alpha   90.00
_cell.angle_beta   90.00
_cell.angle_gamma   90.00
#
_symmetry.space_group_name_H-M   'P 1'
#
loop_
_entity.id
_entity.type
_entity.pdbx_description
1 polymer ?
#
loop_
_entity_poly.entity_id
_entity_poly.type
_entity_poly.pdbx_seq_one_letter_code
_entity_poly.pdbx_strand_id
1 'polypeptide(L)'
;MRCLFALLLSVCCLTASPSELWYPQPAGTEAEAFPLGDGNGQPWRVYGDPKKERIEQGDTRITLEWLDGDQEPRNYRRALDLDTGVATATWKRGGSTITCTELASLADDVFLIHLLADMPGALGFRTGFAEPGTKPTGNRGELAASKSRLWVFPFESEVAPEGNDMVVRGEGEALIVVSTGAGSLAKLAAKYDPGAEHPDASKLWHKALEAHVSAHRTRMGGCVIDLGGHEAAAKPTDERLKASNWQTNDPGLAVLMDQYGRYLTRLCLPATVKSDVRSKLVEEKNGTVILLPALPEEWKDGSVKNLPVGAAEMIPEYTVDMAWKDGRVTQYEIHRSQPTGPEKVKVRINGSETETTVR
;
A
#
# COMPACT_ATOMS: atom_id res chain seq x y z
N MET A 1 18.24 -21.16 21.41
CA MET A 1 17.22 -22.11 20.88
C MET A 1 15.90 -21.36 20.67
N ARG A 2 15.88 -20.41 19.73
CA ARG A 2 14.71 -19.60 19.34
C ARG A 2 14.72 -19.49 17.81
N CYS A 3 14.61 -20.62 17.12
CA CYS A 3 14.59 -20.69 15.65
C CYS A 3 13.43 -21.53 15.10
N LEU A 4 12.47 -21.95 15.92
CA LEU A 4 11.29 -22.67 15.45
C LEU A 4 10.09 -22.12 16.18
N PHE A 5 9.37 -21.18 15.56
CA PHE A 5 7.93 -20.88 15.69
C PHE A 5 7.66 -19.44 15.22
N ALA A 6 7.96 -19.17 13.94
CA ALA A 6 7.39 -18.07 13.19
C ALA A 6 7.19 -18.56 11.74
N LEU A 7 6.33 -19.58 11.61
CA LEU A 7 5.84 -20.04 10.32
C LEU A 7 4.36 -19.65 10.25
N LEU A 8 3.96 -19.03 9.14
CA LEU A 8 2.62 -18.58 8.75
C LEU A 8 2.28 -17.10 9.03
N LEU A 9 3.14 -16.21 8.51
CA LEU A 9 2.66 -15.10 7.67
C LEU A 9 3.72 -14.89 6.57
N SER A 10 3.56 -15.71 5.54
CA SER A 10 4.14 -15.55 4.20
C SER A 10 5.59 -15.08 4.12
N VAL A 11 6.52 -16.05 4.04
CA VAL A 11 7.50 -15.94 2.96
C VAL A 11 6.65 -15.94 1.68
N CYS A 12 6.19 -14.76 1.28
CA CYS A 12 5.46 -14.62 0.04
C CYS A 12 6.40 -15.14 -1.03
N CYS A 13 5.99 -16.23 -1.68
CA CYS A 13 6.48 -16.54 -3.00
C CYS A 13 6.55 -15.22 -3.77
N LEU A 14 7.62 -14.99 -4.53
CA LEU A 14 7.72 -13.92 -5.52
C LEU A 14 6.70 -14.11 -6.67
N THR A 15 5.49 -14.57 -6.38
CA THR A 15 4.36 -14.59 -7.31
C THR A 15 3.77 -13.20 -7.30
N ALA A 16 3.93 -12.48 -8.41
CA ALA A 16 3.33 -11.17 -8.59
C ALA A 16 1.83 -11.24 -8.29
N SER A 17 1.34 -10.36 -7.41
CA SER A 17 -0.08 -10.22 -7.13
C SER A 17 -0.74 -9.35 -8.20
N PRO A 18 -1.97 -9.64 -8.64
CA PRO A 18 -2.71 -8.73 -9.51
C PRO A 18 -3.03 -7.37 -8.86
N SER A 19 -2.87 -7.24 -7.54
CA SER A 19 -3.03 -5.98 -6.78
C SER A 19 -1.77 -5.12 -6.67
N GLU A 20 -0.62 -5.58 -7.17
CA GLU A 20 0.65 -4.88 -7.02
C GLU A 20 1.01 -4.02 -8.24
N LEU A 21 1.33 -2.75 -8.00
CA LEU A 21 2.23 -2.03 -8.91
C LEU A 21 3.66 -2.45 -8.56
N TRP A 22 4.41 -3.01 -9.51
CA TRP A 22 5.78 -3.46 -9.23
C TRP A 22 6.77 -3.09 -10.33
N TYR A 23 8.01 -2.84 -9.91
CA TYR A 23 9.09 -2.37 -10.77
C TYR A 23 10.42 -3.08 -10.44
N PRO A 24 11.25 -3.39 -11.45
CA PRO A 24 12.56 -4.01 -11.28
C PRO A 24 13.69 -2.99 -11.04
N GLN A 25 13.35 -1.72 -10.78
CA GLN A 25 14.30 -0.64 -10.57
C GLN A 25 13.76 0.38 -9.54
N PRO A 26 14.65 1.05 -8.78
CA PRO A 26 14.26 2.10 -7.85
C PRO A 26 13.68 3.31 -8.60
N ALA A 27 12.93 4.15 -7.89
CA ALA A 27 12.44 5.41 -8.44
C ALA A 27 13.59 6.42 -8.60
N GLY A 28 13.77 6.96 -9.81
CA GLY A 28 14.72 8.05 -10.07
C GLY A 28 14.10 9.43 -9.83
N THR A 29 12.77 9.53 -9.95
CA THR A 29 12.03 10.79 -9.79
C THR A 29 10.89 10.66 -8.79
N GLU A 30 10.37 11.81 -8.34
CA GLU A 30 9.21 11.87 -7.45
C GLU A 30 7.96 11.18 -8.04
N ALA A 31 7.77 11.26 -9.35
CA ALA A 31 6.62 10.66 -10.05
C ALA A 31 6.68 9.12 -10.10
N GLU A 32 7.87 8.54 -9.91
CA GLU A 32 8.09 7.09 -9.89
C GLU A 32 8.05 6.52 -8.46
N ALA A 33 8.13 7.38 -7.44
CA ALA A 33 8.08 6.99 -6.04
C ALA A 33 6.69 6.49 -5.67
N PHE A 34 6.61 5.50 -4.79
CA PHE A 34 5.33 5.02 -4.31
C PHE A 34 4.72 6.00 -3.31
N PRO A 35 3.48 6.48 -3.52
CA PRO A 35 2.79 7.29 -2.55
C PRO A 35 2.18 6.39 -1.47
N LEU A 36 2.55 6.60 -0.21
CA LEU A 36 1.97 5.94 0.97
C LEU A 36 1.16 6.95 1.78
N GLY A 37 -0.16 6.82 1.73
CA GLY A 37 -1.09 7.77 2.35
C GLY A 37 -1.75 7.23 3.60
N ASP A 38 -1.92 8.10 4.60
CA ASP A 38 -2.69 7.84 5.83
C ASP A 38 -4.09 8.50 5.80
N GLY A 39 -4.48 9.07 4.66
CA GLY A 39 -5.75 9.78 4.49
C GLY A 39 -5.80 11.19 5.11
N ASN A 40 -4.74 11.64 5.79
CA ASN A 40 -4.72 12.89 6.56
C ASN A 40 -3.80 13.97 5.98
N GLY A 41 -3.36 13.85 4.74
CA GLY A 41 -2.55 14.89 4.11
C GLY A 41 -1.73 14.40 2.94
N GLN A 42 -0.61 15.10 2.71
CA GLN A 42 0.33 14.73 1.67
C GLN A 42 0.86 13.32 1.95
N PRO A 43 0.83 12.41 0.96
CA PRO A 43 1.36 11.07 1.15
C PRO A 43 2.87 11.12 1.35
N TRP A 44 3.37 10.12 2.06
CA TRP A 44 4.78 9.78 2.03
C TRP A 44 5.18 9.29 0.64
N ARG A 45 6.42 9.53 0.24
CA ARG A 45 6.99 9.05 -1.02
C ARG A 45 8.17 8.16 -0.71
N VAL A 46 8.08 6.92 -1.19
CA VAL A 46 9.10 5.88 -1.00
C VAL A 46 9.77 5.59 -2.35
N TYR A 47 11.11 5.68 -2.40
CA TYR A 47 11.84 5.56 -3.65
C TYR A 47 12.36 4.14 -3.90
N GLY A 48 12.63 3.39 -2.83
CA GLY A 48 13.07 1.99 -2.90
C GLY A 48 14.54 1.84 -3.31
N ASP A 49 15.41 2.84 -3.12
CA ASP A 49 16.80 2.76 -3.57
C ASP A 49 17.63 1.81 -2.66
N PRO A 50 18.13 0.67 -3.18
CA PRO A 50 18.87 -0.32 -2.40
C PRO A 50 20.29 0.12 -2.01
N LYS A 51 20.77 1.26 -2.52
CA LYS A 51 22.05 1.89 -2.13
C LYS A 51 21.84 3.01 -1.13
N LYS A 52 20.83 3.86 -1.36
CA LYS A 52 20.49 4.97 -0.48
C LYS A 52 18.99 5.28 -0.52
N GLU A 53 18.23 4.66 0.37
CA GLU A 53 16.79 4.89 0.46
C GLU A 53 16.51 6.34 0.83
N ARG A 54 15.43 6.89 0.28
CA ARG A 54 14.94 8.22 0.58
C ARG A 54 13.43 8.13 0.77
N ILE A 55 12.94 8.66 1.88
CA ILE A 55 11.51 8.67 2.19
C ILE A 55 11.11 10.09 2.55
N GLU A 56 10.07 10.62 1.92
CA GLU A 56 9.74 12.05 2.00
C GLU A 56 8.26 12.32 2.28
N GLN A 57 7.97 13.29 3.14
CA GLN A 57 6.63 13.86 3.34
C GLN A 57 6.77 15.36 3.65
N GLY A 58 6.33 16.21 2.72
CA GLY A 58 6.54 17.65 2.82
C GLY A 58 8.03 17.99 2.93
N ASP A 59 8.41 18.70 4.00
CA ASP A 59 9.80 19.05 4.30
C ASP A 59 10.55 17.94 5.08
N THR A 60 9.85 16.90 5.52
CA THR A 60 10.45 15.77 6.24
C THR A 60 11.11 14.83 5.24
N ARG A 61 12.39 14.52 5.44
CA ARG A 61 13.12 13.53 4.64
C ARG A 61 13.91 12.61 5.56
N ILE A 62 13.64 11.31 5.44
CA ILE A 62 14.39 10.22 6.06
C ILE A 62 15.32 9.63 5.01
N THR A 63 16.52 9.20 5.41
CA THR A 63 17.45 8.49 4.55
C THR A 63 17.92 7.20 5.18
N LEU A 64 18.06 6.12 4.41
CA LEU A 64 18.79 4.92 4.82
C LEU A 64 20.01 4.74 3.92
N GLU A 65 21.20 4.78 4.49
CA GLU A 65 22.47 4.62 3.77
C GLU A 65 23.20 3.37 4.28
N TRP A 66 23.42 2.40 3.41
CA TRP A 66 24.02 1.13 3.79
C TRP A 66 25.54 1.27 4.02
N LEU A 67 26.05 0.68 5.10
CA LEU A 67 27.43 0.91 5.56
C LEU A 67 28.51 0.22 4.70
N ASP A 68 28.13 -0.78 3.93
CA ASP A 68 28.97 -1.55 3.01
C ASP A 68 28.87 -1.00 1.57
N GLY A 69 28.80 0.34 1.45
CA GLY A 69 28.33 1.19 0.33
C GLY A 69 28.70 0.88 -1.14
N ASP A 70 29.57 -0.10 -1.41
CA ASP A 70 29.99 -0.46 -2.78
C ASP A 70 29.44 -1.81 -3.26
N GLN A 71 28.71 -2.55 -2.42
CA GLN A 71 28.11 -3.80 -2.85
C GLN A 71 26.94 -3.54 -3.81
N GLU A 72 27.10 -3.96 -5.07
CA GLU A 72 26.04 -3.86 -6.06
C GLU A 72 24.84 -4.75 -5.71
N PRO A 73 23.65 -4.16 -5.49
CA PRO A 73 22.43 -4.91 -5.24
C PRO A 73 22.04 -5.77 -6.45
N ARG A 74 21.54 -6.98 -6.21
CA ARG A 74 21.07 -7.89 -7.26
C ARG A 74 19.64 -8.31 -7.02
N ASN A 75 18.97 -8.82 -8.06
CA ASN A 75 17.61 -9.36 -7.98
C ASN A 75 16.63 -8.37 -7.34
N TYR A 76 16.77 -7.10 -7.69
CA TYR A 76 15.98 -6.03 -7.11
C TYR A 76 14.52 -6.10 -7.60
N ARG A 77 13.58 -5.89 -6.68
CA ARG A 77 12.16 -5.69 -6.95
C ARG A 77 11.59 -4.73 -5.90
N ARG A 78 10.78 -3.76 -6.33
CA ARG A 78 9.88 -3.02 -5.44
C ARG A 78 8.42 -3.16 -5.88
N ALA A 79 7.50 -3.16 -4.92
CA ALA A 79 6.08 -3.18 -5.17
C ALA A 79 5.29 -2.32 -4.18
N LEU A 80 4.15 -1.80 -4.62
CA LEU A 80 3.08 -1.24 -3.79
C LEU A 80 1.86 -2.15 -3.96
N ASP A 81 1.43 -2.80 -2.87
CA ASP A 81 0.23 -3.62 -2.86
C ASP A 81 -1.00 -2.79 -2.50
N LEU A 82 -1.93 -2.68 -3.46
CA LEU A 82 -3.15 -1.90 -3.32
C LEU A 82 -4.24 -2.56 -2.48
N ASP A 83 -4.09 -3.83 -2.08
CA ASP A 83 -4.99 -4.45 -1.10
C ASP A 83 -4.61 -4.09 0.33
N THR A 84 -3.31 -3.92 0.58
CA THR A 84 -2.77 -3.72 1.93
C THR A 84 -2.30 -2.30 2.21
N GLY A 85 -1.94 -1.51 1.20
CA GLY A 85 -1.38 -0.16 1.37
C GLY A 85 0.10 -0.19 1.77
N VAL A 86 0.80 -1.30 1.52
CA VAL A 86 2.17 -1.55 1.96
C VAL A 86 3.11 -1.52 0.76
N ALA A 87 4.22 -0.79 0.89
CA ALA A 87 5.33 -0.87 -0.06
C ALA A 87 6.36 -1.89 0.42
N THR A 88 6.95 -2.63 -0.52
CA THR A 88 8.02 -3.58 -0.22
C THR A 88 9.09 -3.52 -1.28
N ALA A 89 10.35 -3.36 -0.88
CA ALA A 89 11.53 -3.51 -1.72
C ALA A 89 12.34 -4.72 -1.26
N THR A 90 12.82 -5.53 -2.22
CA THR A 90 13.63 -6.73 -1.97
C THR A 90 14.84 -6.74 -2.89
N TRP A 91 16.00 -7.11 -2.37
CA TRP A 91 17.22 -7.28 -3.16
C TRP A 91 18.21 -8.18 -2.44
N LYS A 92 19.23 -8.65 -3.17
CA LYS A 92 20.37 -9.37 -2.59
C LYS A 92 21.56 -8.45 -2.38
N ARG A 93 22.17 -8.55 -1.19
CA ARG A 93 23.35 -7.81 -0.74
C ARG A 93 24.18 -8.70 0.18
N GLY A 94 25.48 -8.82 -0.05
CA GLY A 94 26.36 -9.66 0.79
C GLY A 94 25.99 -11.14 0.84
N GLY A 95 25.29 -11.64 -0.19
CA GLY A 95 24.70 -12.98 -0.20
C GLY A 95 23.37 -13.10 0.56
N SER A 96 22.96 -12.07 1.31
CA SER A 96 21.70 -12.02 2.07
C SER A 96 20.61 -11.39 1.22
N THR A 97 19.39 -11.86 1.38
CA THR A 97 18.20 -11.16 0.90
C THR A 97 17.81 -10.11 1.93
N ILE A 98 17.75 -8.86 1.50
CA ILE A 98 17.23 -7.74 2.27
C ILE A 98 15.80 -7.47 1.80
N THR A 99 14.90 -7.29 2.76
CA THR A 99 13.51 -6.86 2.57
C THR A 99 13.29 -5.58 3.37
N CYS A 100 12.86 -4.52 2.69
CA CYS A 100 12.40 -3.27 3.29
C CYS A 100 10.88 -3.16 3.09
N THR A 101 10.12 -3.09 4.17
CA THR A 101 8.65 -3.00 4.17
C THR A 101 8.23 -1.70 4.81
N GLU A 102 7.40 -0.92 4.13
CA GLU A 102 7.10 0.45 4.51
C GLU A 102 5.60 0.73 4.45
N LEU A 103 5.08 1.44 5.46
CA LEU A 103 3.68 1.83 5.52
C LEU A 103 3.47 3.15 6.27
N ALA A 104 2.48 3.92 5.83
CA ALA A 104 1.90 5.01 6.60
C ALA A 104 0.71 4.45 7.41
N SER A 105 0.84 4.32 8.74
CA SER A 105 -0.17 3.63 9.55
C SER A 105 -1.47 4.45 9.61
N LEU A 106 -2.54 3.89 9.04
CA LEU A 106 -3.91 4.38 9.16
C LEU A 106 -4.48 4.20 10.58
N ALA A 107 -3.80 3.45 11.46
CA ALA A 107 -4.31 3.10 12.78
C ALA A 107 -3.56 3.78 13.93
N ASP A 108 -2.38 4.36 13.68
CA ASP A 108 -1.42 4.73 14.72
C ASP A 108 -0.72 6.09 14.55
N ASP A 109 -1.03 6.85 13.49
CA ASP A 109 -0.41 8.17 13.19
C ASP A 109 1.14 8.13 13.15
N VAL A 110 1.70 7.03 12.63
CA VAL A 110 3.15 6.85 12.46
C VAL A 110 3.47 6.26 11.09
N PHE A 111 4.66 6.56 10.57
CA PHE A 111 5.24 5.85 9.45
C PHE A 111 6.17 4.76 9.97
N LEU A 112 6.09 3.55 9.41
CA LEU A 112 6.89 2.40 9.83
C LEU A 112 7.77 1.93 8.67
N ILE A 113 9.03 1.63 8.98
CA ILE A 113 9.98 0.98 8.09
C ILE A 113 10.46 -0.28 8.79
N HIS A 114 10.25 -1.44 8.18
CA HIS A 114 10.72 -2.73 8.68
C HIS A 114 11.77 -3.30 7.73
N LEU A 115 12.96 -3.56 8.26
CA LEU A 115 14.09 -4.12 7.54
C LEU A 115 14.34 -5.54 8.05
N LEU A 116 14.43 -6.48 7.13
CA LEU A 116 14.75 -7.88 7.41
C LEU A 116 15.88 -8.33 6.48
N ALA A 117 16.90 -8.94 7.07
CA ALA A 117 17.95 -9.68 6.38
C ALA A 117 17.80 -11.17 6.72
N ASP A 118 17.88 -12.03 5.72
CA ASP A 118 17.76 -13.48 5.91
C ASP A 118 19.02 -14.15 6.50
N MET A 119 20.10 -13.38 6.70
CA MET A 119 21.33 -13.83 7.35
C MET A 119 21.69 -12.94 8.55
N PRO A 120 22.09 -13.54 9.69
CA PRO A 120 22.54 -12.77 10.84
C PRO A 120 23.74 -11.88 10.55
N GLY A 121 23.74 -10.68 11.12
CA GLY A 121 24.80 -9.68 10.96
C GLY A 121 24.84 -8.98 9.59
N ALA A 122 23.93 -9.32 8.67
CA ALA A 122 23.90 -8.73 7.32
C ALA A 122 23.23 -7.35 7.26
N LEU A 123 22.70 -6.86 8.38
CA LEU A 123 22.00 -5.57 8.44
C LEU A 123 22.93 -4.49 9.01
N GLY A 124 23.44 -3.60 8.14
CA GLY A 124 24.29 -2.48 8.52
C GLY A 124 23.93 -1.21 7.76
N PHE A 125 23.34 -0.23 8.43
CA PHE A 125 22.91 1.01 7.80
C PHE A 125 23.00 2.22 8.74
N ARG A 126 22.99 3.41 8.14
CA ARG A 126 22.83 4.70 8.78
C ARG A 126 21.45 5.24 8.45
N THR A 127 20.74 5.76 9.45
CA THR A 127 19.44 6.40 9.29
C THR A 127 19.36 7.71 10.03
N GLY A 128 18.64 8.67 9.47
CA GLY A 128 18.44 9.98 10.09
C GLY A 128 17.47 10.84 9.30
N PHE A 129 17.29 12.07 9.78
CA PHE A 129 16.56 13.10 9.05
C PHE A 129 17.56 13.98 8.31
N ALA A 130 17.25 14.35 7.07
CA ALA A 130 17.99 15.39 6.35
C ALA A 130 17.64 16.81 6.83
N GLU A 131 16.71 16.94 7.79
CA GLU A 131 16.27 18.22 8.34
C GLU A 131 17.37 18.91 9.18
N PRO A 132 17.50 20.25 9.09
CA PRO A 132 18.36 21.01 9.99
C PRO A 132 17.96 20.85 11.46
N GLY A 133 18.97 20.79 12.35
CA GLY A 133 18.75 20.68 13.80
C GLY A 133 18.43 19.27 14.30
N THR A 134 18.48 18.26 13.42
CA THR A 134 18.40 16.86 13.80
C THR A 134 19.52 16.50 14.78
N LYS A 135 19.16 15.85 15.88
CA LYS A 135 20.11 15.43 16.92
C LYS A 135 19.60 14.24 17.73
N PRO A 136 20.49 13.45 18.34
CA PRO A 136 20.13 12.47 19.36
C PRO A 136 19.48 13.14 20.57
N THR A 137 18.50 12.48 21.19
CA THR A 137 17.80 13.00 22.39
C THR A 137 18.48 12.64 23.70
N GLY A 138 19.42 11.69 23.67
CA GLY A 138 19.99 11.05 24.85
C GLY A 138 19.33 9.70 25.18
N ASN A 139 18.13 9.44 24.66
CA ASN A 139 17.57 8.09 24.68
C ASN A 139 18.20 7.24 23.57
N ARG A 140 18.45 5.97 23.86
CA ARG A 140 19.05 5.04 22.89
C ARG A 140 18.15 4.89 21.67
N GLY A 141 18.73 5.04 20.48
CA GLY A 141 18.04 4.85 19.21
C GLY A 141 17.00 5.93 18.86
N GLU A 142 16.99 7.07 19.54
CA GLU A 142 16.05 8.17 19.28
C GLU A 142 16.74 9.40 18.66
N LEU A 143 16.17 9.88 17.56
CA LEU A 143 16.49 11.15 16.93
C LEU A 143 15.31 12.12 16.99
N ALA A 144 15.64 13.39 17.20
CA ALA A 144 14.70 14.50 17.17
C ALA A 144 15.11 15.53 16.11
N ALA A 145 14.18 15.84 15.22
CA ALA A 145 14.20 17.03 14.37
C ALA A 145 13.20 18.08 14.88
N SER A 146 13.01 19.17 14.13
CA SER A 146 12.17 20.30 14.56
C SER A 146 10.71 19.88 14.79
N LYS A 147 10.15 19.05 13.90
CA LYS A 147 8.76 18.57 13.96
C LYS A 147 8.64 17.05 13.93
N SER A 148 9.76 16.36 13.74
CA SER A 148 9.80 14.92 13.49
C SER A 148 10.57 14.19 14.58
N ARG A 149 10.18 12.94 14.82
CA ARG A 149 10.86 12.01 15.73
C ARG A 149 11.04 10.67 15.03
N LEU A 150 12.18 10.04 15.27
CA LEU A 150 12.50 8.71 14.75
C LEU A 150 13.04 7.85 15.88
N TRP A 151 12.56 6.60 15.94
CA TRP A 151 13.04 5.57 16.87
C TRP A 151 13.45 4.33 16.11
N VAL A 152 14.61 3.75 16.44
CA VAL A 152 15.13 2.51 15.84
C VAL A 152 15.09 1.35 16.85
N PHE A 153 14.51 0.24 16.42
CA PHE A 153 14.34 -1.04 17.13
C PHE A 153 14.84 -2.21 16.27
N PRO A 154 15.02 -3.42 16.83
CA PRO A 154 15.10 -3.73 18.25
C PRO A 154 16.40 -3.16 18.85
N PHE A 155 16.42 -2.89 20.16
CA PHE A 155 17.61 -2.40 20.85
C PHE A 155 18.71 -3.46 21.05
N GLU A 156 18.45 -4.73 20.72
CA GLU A 156 19.49 -5.76 20.73
C GLU A 156 20.48 -5.59 19.56
N SER A 157 20.05 -4.94 18.47
CA SER A 157 20.96 -4.40 17.47
C SER A 157 21.86 -3.33 18.09
N GLU A 158 23.11 -3.25 17.64
CA GLU A 158 24.01 -2.17 18.01
C GLU A 158 23.53 -0.88 17.31
N VAL A 159 22.75 -0.10 18.05
CA VAL A 159 22.27 1.24 17.64
C VAL A 159 23.03 2.30 18.42
N ALA A 160 23.79 3.13 17.72
CA ALA A 160 24.57 4.21 18.31
C ALA A 160 24.50 5.49 17.45
N PRO A 161 24.52 6.68 18.07
CA PRO A 161 24.63 7.91 17.34
C PRO A 161 26.01 8.08 16.72
N GLU A 162 26.06 8.51 15.46
CA GLU A 162 27.26 9.01 14.80
C GLU A 162 26.94 10.40 14.21
N GLY A 163 27.37 11.45 14.92
CA GLY A 163 26.94 12.80 14.59
C GLY A 163 25.43 12.99 14.81
N ASN A 164 24.71 13.31 13.74
CA ASN A 164 23.26 13.56 13.76
C ASN A 164 22.43 12.38 13.22
N ASP A 165 23.08 11.26 12.92
CA ASP A 165 22.45 10.05 12.40
C ASP A 165 22.53 8.90 13.43
N MET A 166 21.64 7.92 13.29
CA MET A 166 21.76 6.62 13.96
C MET A 166 22.47 5.65 13.04
N VAL A 167 23.50 5.00 13.55
CA VAL A 167 24.13 3.86 12.90
C VAL A 167 23.66 2.59 13.57
N VAL A 168 23.22 1.65 12.74
CA VAL A 168 22.62 0.38 13.12
C VAL A 168 23.47 -0.74 12.57
N ARG A 169 23.88 -1.66 13.43
CA ARG A 169 24.46 -2.95 13.06
C ARG A 169 23.65 -4.03 13.76
N GLY A 170 22.85 -4.76 12.99
CA GLY A 170 21.84 -5.67 13.51
C GLY A 170 22.09 -7.13 13.16
N GLU A 171 21.55 -8.02 13.99
CA GLU A 171 21.59 -9.48 13.84
C GLU A 171 20.56 -10.01 12.80
N GLY A 172 19.88 -9.13 12.07
CA GLY A 172 19.01 -9.53 10.94
C GLY A 172 17.68 -8.79 10.84
N GLU A 173 17.23 -8.03 11.84
CA GLU A 173 15.95 -7.31 11.80
C GLU A 173 16.09 -5.91 12.40
N ALA A 174 15.39 -4.92 11.81
CA ALA A 174 15.20 -3.61 12.41
C ALA A 174 13.81 -3.04 12.10
N LEU A 175 13.23 -2.32 13.06
CA LEU A 175 12.00 -1.55 12.91
C LEU A 175 12.34 -0.08 13.19
N ILE A 176 11.98 0.80 12.26
CA ILE A 176 12.08 2.24 12.43
C ILE A 176 10.66 2.80 12.51
N VAL A 177 10.38 3.53 13.58
CA VAL A 177 9.12 4.23 13.81
C VAL A 177 9.36 5.72 13.62
N VAL A 178 8.57 6.37 12.77
CA VAL A 178 8.67 7.80 12.51
C VAL A 178 7.34 8.48 12.81
N SER A 179 7.40 9.63 13.49
CA SER A 179 6.26 10.50 13.73
C SER A 179 6.57 11.92 13.26
N THR A 180 5.64 12.50 12.51
CA THR A 180 5.64 13.92 12.06
C THR A 180 4.51 14.73 12.71
N GLY A 181 3.81 14.15 13.70
CA GLY A 181 2.61 14.72 14.29
C GLY A 181 2.30 14.19 15.69
N ALA A 182 1.04 13.81 15.92
CA ALA A 182 0.58 13.39 17.24
C ALA A 182 0.98 11.96 17.63
N GLY A 183 1.45 11.14 16.68
CA GLY A 183 1.94 9.79 16.92
C GLY A 183 3.18 9.77 17.81
N SER A 184 3.38 8.67 18.54
CA SER A 184 4.62 8.45 19.28
C SER A 184 4.85 6.97 19.52
N LEU A 185 6.12 6.60 19.69
CA LEU A 185 6.49 5.25 20.11
C LEU A 185 5.78 4.82 21.41
N ALA A 186 5.65 5.73 22.38
CA ALA A 186 4.99 5.42 23.66
C ALA A 186 3.51 5.06 23.47
N LYS A 187 2.79 5.75 22.56
CA LYS A 187 1.40 5.42 22.23
C LYS A 187 1.30 4.06 21.53
N LEU A 188 2.20 3.80 20.58
CA LEU A 188 2.27 2.53 19.86
C LEU A 188 2.53 1.36 20.83
N ALA A 189 3.51 1.53 21.72
CA ALA A 189 3.86 0.55 22.75
C ALA A 189 2.72 0.32 23.74
N ALA A 190 2.07 1.38 24.24
CA ALA A 190 0.92 1.24 25.14
C ALA A 190 -0.25 0.47 24.51
N LYS A 191 -0.41 0.57 23.17
CA LYS A 191 -1.47 -0.11 22.42
C LYS A 191 -1.14 -1.59 22.15
N TYR A 192 0.09 -1.90 21.75
CA TYR A 192 0.45 -3.22 21.24
C TYR A 192 1.33 -4.05 22.16
N ASP A 193 2.01 -3.44 23.12
CA ASP A 193 2.81 -4.12 24.13
C ASP A 193 2.68 -3.47 25.53
N PRO A 194 1.45 -3.43 26.08
CA PRO A 194 1.18 -2.71 27.32
C PRO A 194 1.97 -3.27 28.50
N GLY A 195 2.60 -2.38 29.27
CA GLY A 195 3.36 -2.73 30.48
C GLY A 195 4.81 -3.16 30.24
N ALA A 196 5.27 -3.22 28.98
CA ALA A 196 6.66 -3.47 28.67
C ALA A 196 7.54 -2.22 28.94
N GLU A 197 8.59 -2.38 29.73
CA GLU A 197 9.63 -1.34 29.90
C GLU A 197 10.46 -1.17 28.61
N HIS A 198 10.66 -2.27 27.89
CA HIS A 198 11.31 -2.32 26.58
C HIS A 198 10.39 -3.04 25.60
N PRO A 199 9.63 -2.30 24.78
CA PRO A 199 8.67 -2.88 23.84
C PRO A 199 9.33 -3.85 22.86
N ASP A 200 8.67 -4.99 22.62
CA ASP A 200 9.13 -5.98 21.65
C ASP A 200 8.91 -5.50 20.21
N ALA A 201 9.99 -5.30 19.46
CA ALA A 201 9.96 -4.74 18.12
C ALA A 201 9.12 -5.57 17.14
N SER A 202 9.28 -6.89 17.18
CA SER A 202 8.52 -7.81 16.32
C SER A 202 7.04 -7.73 16.66
N LYS A 203 6.66 -7.68 17.94
CA LYS A 203 5.27 -7.52 18.38
C LYS A 203 4.68 -6.19 17.92
N LEU A 204 5.41 -5.09 18.07
CA LEU A 204 4.99 -3.78 17.57
C LEU A 204 4.74 -3.82 16.06
N TRP A 205 5.71 -4.35 15.29
CA TRP A 205 5.60 -4.46 13.83
C TRP A 205 4.37 -5.26 13.40
N HIS A 206 4.26 -6.51 13.86
CA HIS A 206 3.19 -7.40 13.41
C HIS A 206 1.79 -6.88 13.78
N LYS A 207 1.64 -6.28 14.97
CA LYS A 207 0.36 -5.74 15.43
C LYS A 207 -0.02 -4.44 14.76
N ALA A 208 0.94 -3.55 14.50
CA ALA A 208 0.70 -2.32 13.76
C ALA A 208 0.38 -2.61 12.29
N LEU A 209 1.09 -3.56 11.66
CA LEU A 209 0.81 -4.03 10.30
C LEU A 209 -0.61 -4.63 10.20
N GLU A 210 -0.98 -5.53 11.12
CA GLU A 210 -2.34 -6.13 11.17
C GLU A 210 -3.43 -5.04 11.27
N ALA A 211 -3.24 -4.07 12.17
CA ALA A 211 -4.18 -2.97 12.35
C ALA A 211 -4.24 -2.03 11.13
N HIS A 212 -3.09 -1.71 10.53
CA HIS A 212 -3.01 -0.92 9.31
C HIS A 212 -3.77 -1.62 8.17
N VAL A 213 -3.50 -2.90 7.89
CA VAL A 213 -4.15 -3.65 6.80
C VAL A 213 -5.67 -3.72 7.01
N SER A 214 -6.11 -3.93 8.25
CA SER A 214 -7.55 -3.89 8.58
C SER A 214 -8.17 -2.51 8.30
N ALA A 215 -7.51 -1.44 8.74
CA ALA A 215 -7.97 -0.06 8.51
C ALA A 215 -7.94 0.31 7.01
N HIS A 216 -6.90 -0.12 6.30
CA HIS A 216 -6.73 0.06 4.86
C HIS A 216 -7.86 -0.57 4.07
N ARG A 217 -8.13 -1.88 4.27
CA ARG A 217 -9.22 -2.59 3.58
C ARG A 217 -10.58 -1.97 3.87
N THR A 218 -10.83 -1.56 5.12
CA THR A 218 -12.04 -0.83 5.50
C THR A 218 -12.14 0.49 4.74
N ARG A 219 -11.05 1.25 4.70
CA ARG A 219 -10.97 2.55 4.00
C ARG A 219 -11.10 2.41 2.49
N MET A 220 -10.65 1.30 1.90
CA MET A 220 -10.81 0.96 0.47
C MET A 220 -12.19 0.41 0.12
N GLY A 221 -13.04 0.13 1.11
CA GLY A 221 -14.46 -0.18 0.91
C GLY A 221 -14.76 -1.49 0.21
N GLY A 222 -13.80 -2.43 0.15
CA GLY A 222 -14.00 -3.81 -0.31
C GLY A 222 -14.50 -3.97 -1.75
N CYS A 223 -14.31 -2.95 -2.61
CA CYS A 223 -14.64 -3.05 -4.03
C CYS A 223 -13.64 -3.97 -4.72
N VAL A 224 -14.14 -5.03 -5.35
CA VAL A 224 -13.35 -6.01 -6.10
C VAL A 224 -13.85 -6.00 -7.53
N ILE A 225 -12.93 -5.94 -8.50
CA ILE A 225 -13.22 -6.04 -9.92
C ILE A 225 -12.35 -7.17 -10.47
N ASP A 226 -12.97 -8.11 -11.17
CA ASP A 226 -12.27 -9.20 -11.86
C ASP A 226 -12.71 -9.23 -13.32
N LEU A 227 -11.76 -8.92 -14.20
CA LEU A 227 -11.92 -8.94 -15.66
C LEU A 227 -11.05 -10.05 -16.30
N GLY A 228 -10.45 -10.94 -15.47
CA GLY A 228 -9.42 -11.87 -15.91
C GLY A 228 -8.08 -11.19 -16.27
N GLY A 229 -7.20 -11.93 -16.94
CA GLY A 229 -5.90 -11.43 -17.40
C GLY A 229 -4.82 -11.33 -16.31
N HIS A 230 -5.00 -12.02 -15.19
CA HIS A 230 -4.09 -11.99 -14.03
C HIS A 230 -2.67 -12.46 -14.35
N GLU A 231 -2.50 -13.29 -15.39
CA GLU A 231 -1.20 -13.75 -15.86
C GLU A 231 -0.26 -12.61 -16.29
N ALA A 232 -0.80 -11.48 -16.74
CA ALA A 232 -0.03 -10.31 -17.12
C ALA A 232 0.68 -9.66 -15.92
N ALA A 233 0.21 -9.91 -14.68
CA ALA A 233 0.82 -9.39 -13.46
C ALA A 233 2.28 -9.86 -13.28
N ALA A 234 2.68 -10.96 -13.94
CA ALA A 234 4.06 -11.45 -13.95
C ALA A 234 5.06 -10.51 -14.65
N LYS A 235 4.60 -9.50 -15.40
CA LYS A 235 5.45 -8.46 -16.01
C LYS A 235 5.45 -7.17 -15.18
N PRO A 236 6.57 -6.42 -15.16
CA PRO A 236 6.63 -5.12 -14.51
C PRO A 236 5.54 -4.16 -14.97
N THR A 237 5.07 -3.31 -14.06
CA THR A 237 4.00 -2.34 -14.36
C THR A 237 4.44 -1.34 -15.45
N ASP A 238 5.70 -0.89 -15.46
CA ASP A 238 6.23 -0.01 -16.51
C ASP A 238 6.29 -0.67 -17.89
N GLU A 239 6.57 -1.97 -17.96
CA GLU A 239 6.51 -2.72 -19.22
C GLU A 239 5.08 -2.86 -19.73
N ARG A 240 4.13 -3.16 -18.83
CA ARG A 240 2.71 -3.28 -19.18
C ARG A 240 2.13 -1.95 -19.69
N LEU A 241 2.52 -0.83 -19.09
CA LEU A 241 2.08 0.52 -19.48
C LEU A 241 2.58 0.98 -20.86
N LYS A 242 3.64 0.37 -21.41
CA LYS A 242 4.18 0.73 -22.74
C LYS A 242 3.27 0.30 -23.90
N ALA A 243 2.30 -0.60 -23.67
CA ALA A 243 1.33 -1.00 -24.70
C ALA A 243 0.31 0.12 -24.94
N SER A 244 0.07 0.50 -26.20
CA SER A 244 -0.77 1.65 -26.56
C SER A 244 -2.27 1.51 -26.22
N ASN A 245 -2.74 0.31 -25.87
CA ASN A 245 -4.13 -0.01 -25.57
C ASN A 245 -4.27 -0.90 -24.33
N TRP A 246 -3.38 -0.74 -23.35
CA TRP A 246 -3.40 -1.54 -22.12
C TRP A 246 -4.75 -1.48 -21.39
N GLN A 247 -5.51 -0.39 -21.53
CA GLN A 247 -6.83 -0.23 -20.91
C GLN A 247 -7.87 -1.23 -21.42
N THR A 248 -7.68 -1.86 -22.58
CA THR A 248 -8.59 -2.90 -23.10
C THR A 248 -7.88 -4.25 -23.23
N ASN A 249 -6.64 -4.26 -23.71
CA ASN A 249 -5.90 -5.48 -24.01
C ASN A 249 -5.17 -6.09 -22.80
N ASP A 250 -5.06 -5.37 -21.70
CA ASP A 250 -4.59 -5.88 -20.42
C ASP A 250 -5.66 -5.58 -19.35
N PRO A 251 -6.75 -6.39 -19.29
CA PRO A 251 -7.83 -6.17 -18.34
C PRO A 251 -7.35 -6.13 -16.88
N GLY A 252 -6.33 -6.93 -16.56
CA GLY A 252 -5.69 -6.90 -15.25
C GLY A 252 -5.02 -5.55 -14.94
N LEU A 253 -4.38 -4.90 -15.92
CA LEU A 253 -3.76 -3.59 -15.73
C LEU A 253 -4.83 -2.49 -15.68
N ALA A 254 -5.89 -2.62 -16.48
CA ALA A 254 -7.07 -1.76 -16.39
C ALA A 254 -7.63 -1.75 -14.96
N VAL A 255 -7.86 -2.93 -14.38
CA VAL A 255 -8.28 -3.07 -12.98
C VAL A 255 -7.25 -2.49 -12.02
N LEU A 256 -5.97 -2.83 -12.16
CA LEU A 256 -4.92 -2.34 -11.27
C LEU A 256 -4.88 -0.80 -11.22
N MET A 257 -4.99 -0.14 -12.38
CA MET A 257 -4.99 1.32 -12.48
C MET A 257 -6.29 1.95 -11.97
N ASP A 258 -7.43 1.26 -12.09
CA ASP A 258 -8.67 1.65 -11.40
C ASP A 258 -8.50 1.62 -9.88
N GLN A 259 -8.00 0.51 -9.35
CA GLN A 259 -7.72 0.37 -7.93
C GLN A 259 -6.70 1.40 -7.44
N TYR A 260 -5.70 1.73 -8.27
CA TYR A 260 -4.72 2.75 -7.92
C TYR A 260 -5.34 4.15 -7.87
N GLY A 261 -6.24 4.49 -8.80
CA GLY A 261 -7.00 5.74 -8.75
C GLY A 261 -7.86 5.87 -7.49
N ARG A 262 -8.50 4.77 -7.07
CA ARG A 262 -9.25 4.69 -5.81
C ARG A 262 -8.35 4.83 -4.60
N TYR A 263 -7.19 4.17 -4.60
CA TYR A 263 -6.17 4.24 -3.55
C TYR A 263 -5.71 5.68 -3.35
N LEU A 264 -5.33 6.35 -4.45
CA LEU A 264 -4.93 7.75 -4.41
C LEU A 264 -6.07 8.60 -3.84
N THR A 265 -7.28 8.54 -4.42
CA THR A 265 -8.43 9.34 -3.97
C THR A 265 -8.75 9.16 -2.48
N ARG A 266 -8.64 7.93 -1.95
CA ARG A 266 -9.02 7.60 -0.58
C ARG A 266 -7.93 7.88 0.46
N LEU A 267 -6.65 7.81 0.07
CA LEU A 267 -5.52 7.79 1.01
C LEU A 267 -4.49 8.89 0.76
N CYS A 268 -4.35 9.35 -0.48
CA CYS A 268 -3.33 10.31 -0.91
C CYS A 268 -4.02 11.52 -1.55
N LEU A 269 -4.18 12.64 -0.82
CA LEU A 269 -4.82 13.92 -1.23
C LEU A 269 -5.10 14.11 -2.75
N PRO A 270 -6.26 14.67 -3.12
CA PRO A 270 -6.99 14.36 -4.35
C PRO A 270 -6.17 14.52 -5.63
N ALA A 271 -5.56 13.43 -6.08
CA ALA A 271 -5.25 13.21 -7.49
C ALA A 271 -6.41 12.41 -8.10
N THR A 272 -7.21 13.04 -8.96
CA THR A 272 -8.23 12.32 -9.72
C THR A 272 -7.53 11.56 -10.85
N VAL A 273 -7.16 10.31 -10.63
CA VAL A 273 -6.92 9.41 -11.75
C VAL A 273 -8.29 9.03 -12.30
N LYS A 274 -8.66 9.61 -13.45
CA LYS A 274 -9.87 9.15 -14.16
C LYS A 274 -9.59 7.74 -14.68
N SER A 275 -10.03 6.74 -13.95
CA SER A 275 -10.17 5.39 -14.48
C SER A 275 -11.44 5.31 -15.31
N ASP A 276 -11.31 4.78 -16.53
CA ASP A 276 -12.41 4.52 -17.45
C ASP A 276 -13.01 3.11 -17.25
N VAL A 277 -12.53 2.33 -16.26
CA VAL A 277 -13.08 0.98 -15.99
C VAL A 277 -14.48 1.09 -15.43
N ARG A 278 -14.66 1.87 -14.37
CA ARG A 278 -15.95 2.08 -13.71
C ARG A 278 -17.05 2.50 -14.69
N SER A 279 -16.79 3.51 -15.53
CA SER A 279 -17.74 4.03 -16.53
C SER A 279 -18.16 3.00 -17.57
N LYS A 280 -17.33 1.99 -17.84
CA LYS A 280 -17.67 0.88 -18.75
C LYS A 280 -18.55 -0.17 -18.10
N LEU A 281 -18.48 -0.29 -16.77
CA LEU A 281 -19.17 -1.32 -15.98
C LEU A 281 -20.51 -0.83 -15.42
N VAL A 282 -20.57 0.39 -14.89
CA VAL A 282 -21.79 0.98 -14.32
C VAL A 282 -21.85 2.49 -14.61
N GLU A 283 -23.01 2.94 -15.06
CA GLU A 283 -23.35 4.36 -15.21
C GLU A 283 -24.68 4.65 -14.48
N GLU A 284 -24.81 5.81 -13.86
CA GLU A 284 -26.10 6.30 -13.38
C GLU A 284 -26.55 7.47 -14.25
N LYS A 285 -27.74 7.37 -14.83
CA LYS A 285 -28.30 8.40 -15.70
C LYS A 285 -29.79 8.57 -15.47
N ASN A 286 -30.20 9.79 -15.14
CA ASN A 286 -31.60 10.16 -14.90
C ASN A 286 -32.29 9.22 -13.88
N GLY A 287 -31.62 8.88 -12.78
CA GLY A 287 -32.14 7.98 -11.75
C GLY A 287 -32.26 6.51 -12.17
N THR A 288 -31.59 6.12 -13.27
CA THR A 288 -31.50 4.73 -13.73
C THR A 288 -30.06 4.26 -13.65
N VAL A 289 -29.85 3.12 -12.99
CA VAL A 289 -28.55 2.42 -12.95
C VAL A 289 -28.42 1.57 -14.20
N ILE A 290 -27.42 1.83 -15.02
CA ILE A 290 -27.16 1.13 -16.28
C ILE A 290 -25.98 0.19 -16.05
N LEU A 291 -26.22 -1.11 -16.19
CA LEU A 291 -25.19 -2.14 -16.07
C LEU A 291 -24.58 -2.44 -17.44
N LEU A 292 -23.25 -2.54 -17.48
CA LEU A 292 -22.45 -2.76 -18.68
C LEU A 292 -22.77 -1.77 -19.82
N PRO A 293 -22.79 -0.45 -19.56
CA PRO A 293 -23.19 0.56 -20.54
C PRO A 293 -22.29 0.60 -21.78
N ALA A 294 -21.00 0.26 -21.61
CA ALA A 294 -19.98 0.38 -22.65
C ALA A 294 -18.85 -0.66 -22.47
N LEU A 295 -19.22 -1.92 -22.21
CA LEU A 295 -18.27 -3.01 -21.99
C LEU A 295 -17.41 -3.27 -23.24
N PRO A 296 -16.06 -3.23 -23.15
CA PRO A 296 -15.16 -3.63 -24.24
C PRO A 296 -15.33 -5.10 -24.65
N GLU A 297 -15.03 -5.40 -25.92
CA GLU A 297 -15.13 -6.77 -26.45
C GLU A 297 -14.16 -7.75 -25.78
N GLU A 298 -13.06 -7.24 -25.23
CA GLU A 298 -12.04 -8.02 -24.53
C GLU A 298 -12.52 -8.48 -23.14
N TRP A 299 -13.49 -7.79 -22.53
CA TRP A 299 -13.98 -8.04 -21.17
C TRP A 299 -15.23 -8.93 -21.17
N LYS A 300 -15.23 -9.99 -21.99
CA LYS A 300 -16.41 -10.84 -22.24
C LYS A 300 -16.99 -11.44 -20.97
N ASP A 301 -16.12 -11.80 -20.04
CA ASP A 301 -16.47 -12.42 -18.77
C ASP A 301 -15.88 -11.61 -17.63
N GLY A 302 -16.58 -11.56 -16.50
CA GLY A 302 -16.06 -10.91 -15.32
C GLY A 302 -17.07 -10.77 -14.20
N SER A 303 -16.61 -10.17 -13.11
CA SER A 303 -17.44 -9.88 -11.95
C SER A 303 -16.96 -8.62 -11.22
N VAL A 304 -17.89 -7.98 -10.52
CA VAL A 304 -17.57 -6.94 -9.54
C VAL A 304 -18.33 -7.19 -8.25
N LYS A 305 -17.73 -6.76 -7.15
CA LYS A 305 -18.36 -6.67 -5.84
C LYS A 305 -18.13 -5.30 -5.24
N ASN A 306 -19.12 -4.78 -4.54
CA ASN A 306 -19.12 -3.47 -3.89
C ASN A 306 -18.70 -2.33 -4.83
N LEU A 307 -19.01 -2.43 -6.13
CA LEU A 307 -18.68 -1.36 -7.08
C LEU A 307 -19.59 -0.17 -6.78
N PRO A 308 -19.07 1.02 -6.41
CA PRO A 308 -19.94 2.16 -6.11
C PRO A 308 -20.84 2.50 -7.31
N VAL A 309 -21.94 3.22 -7.12
CA VAL A 309 -22.76 3.80 -8.21
C VAL A 309 -22.72 5.33 -8.12
N GLY A 310 -22.69 6.02 -9.27
CA GLY A 310 -22.64 7.48 -9.34
C GLY A 310 -21.24 8.09 -9.17
N ALA A 311 -21.15 9.38 -8.89
CA ALA A 311 -19.87 10.11 -8.81
C ALA A 311 -19.21 10.07 -7.41
N ALA A 312 -19.97 9.74 -6.37
CA ALA A 312 -19.47 9.72 -5.00
C ALA A 312 -18.72 8.41 -4.68
N GLU A 313 -17.40 8.38 -4.83
CA GLU A 313 -16.63 7.17 -4.52
C GLU A 313 -16.44 6.92 -3.02
N MET A 314 -16.39 7.97 -2.21
CA MET A 314 -16.12 7.86 -0.77
C MET A 314 -17.31 7.32 0.01
N ILE A 315 -18.51 7.80 -0.32
CA ILE A 315 -19.77 7.45 0.32
C ILE A 315 -20.83 7.36 -0.78
N PRO A 316 -20.82 6.28 -1.58
CA PRO A 316 -21.83 6.10 -2.62
C PRO A 316 -23.19 5.82 -2.01
N GLU A 317 -24.26 6.24 -2.68
CA GLU A 317 -25.62 5.88 -2.25
C GLU A 317 -25.86 4.37 -2.40
N TYR A 318 -25.40 3.80 -3.52
CA TYR A 318 -25.52 2.38 -3.83
C TYR A 318 -24.17 1.76 -4.20
N THR A 319 -24.07 0.45 -3.99
CA THR A 319 -23.07 -0.39 -4.63
C THR A 319 -23.75 -1.47 -5.46
N VAL A 320 -23.03 -1.97 -6.46
CA VAL A 320 -23.44 -3.08 -7.32
C VAL A 320 -22.49 -4.25 -7.12
N ASP A 321 -23.08 -5.42 -6.88
CA ASP A 321 -22.46 -6.70 -7.13
C ASP A 321 -23.01 -7.22 -8.45
N MET A 322 -22.15 -7.64 -9.38
CA MET A 322 -22.62 -8.26 -10.62
C MET A 322 -21.62 -9.26 -11.16
N ALA A 323 -22.14 -10.23 -11.92
CA ALA A 323 -21.35 -11.14 -12.74
C ALA A 323 -21.93 -11.15 -14.16
N TRP A 324 -21.06 -11.32 -15.15
CA TRP A 324 -21.45 -11.40 -16.54
C TRP A 324 -20.64 -12.45 -17.28
N LYS A 325 -21.25 -12.94 -18.36
CA LYS A 325 -20.65 -13.89 -19.28
C LYS A 325 -21.04 -13.56 -20.71
N ASP A 326 -20.10 -13.69 -21.64
CA ASP A 326 -20.31 -13.37 -23.07
C ASP A 326 -20.93 -11.97 -23.28
N GLY A 327 -20.48 -10.99 -22.48
CA GLY A 327 -20.93 -9.60 -22.51
C GLY A 327 -22.34 -9.36 -21.96
N ARG A 328 -22.95 -10.34 -21.28
CA ARG A 328 -24.30 -10.25 -20.72
C ARG A 328 -24.30 -10.47 -19.22
N VAL A 329 -24.96 -9.59 -18.48
CA VAL A 329 -25.15 -9.73 -17.03
C VAL A 329 -25.96 -11.00 -16.76
N THR A 330 -25.42 -11.88 -15.90
CA THR A 330 -26.06 -13.13 -15.49
C THR A 330 -26.61 -13.06 -14.08
N GLN A 331 -26.04 -12.21 -13.22
CA GLN A 331 -26.49 -11.95 -11.87
C GLN A 331 -26.14 -10.51 -11.48
N TYR A 332 -27.01 -9.86 -10.71
CA TYR A 332 -26.68 -8.60 -10.05
C TYR A 332 -27.44 -8.43 -8.75
N GLU A 333 -26.87 -7.66 -7.82
CA GLU A 333 -27.51 -7.15 -6.62
C GLU A 333 -27.15 -5.67 -6.46
N ILE A 334 -28.12 -4.86 -6.05
CA ILE A 334 -27.89 -3.46 -5.69
C ILE A 334 -28.03 -3.37 -4.18
N HIS A 335 -26.98 -2.89 -3.53
CA HIS A 335 -26.95 -2.70 -2.08
C HIS A 335 -27.00 -1.22 -1.76
N ARG A 336 -27.66 -0.86 -0.66
CA ARG A 336 -27.61 0.50 -0.15
C ARG A 336 -26.44 0.67 0.80
N SER A 337 -25.65 1.72 0.63
CA SER A 337 -24.55 2.03 1.56
C SER A 337 -25.01 2.85 2.78
N GLN A 338 -26.20 3.44 2.72
CA GLN A 338 -26.80 4.26 3.78
C GLN A 338 -28.20 3.75 4.16
N PRO A 339 -28.71 3.98 5.38
CA PRO A 339 -30.02 3.46 5.78
C PRO A 339 -31.22 4.15 5.11
N THR A 340 -31.04 5.34 4.53
CA THR A 340 -32.11 6.14 3.91
C THR A 340 -32.05 6.08 2.38
N GLY A 341 -33.21 5.99 1.71
CA GLY A 341 -33.30 5.96 0.25
C GLY A 341 -34.54 5.20 -0.26
N PRO A 342 -34.80 5.22 -1.58
CA PRO A 342 -35.89 4.47 -2.22
C PRO A 342 -35.65 2.96 -2.18
N GLU A 343 -36.66 2.19 -1.74
CA GLU A 343 -36.58 0.70 -1.65
C GLU A 343 -36.39 0.04 -3.02
N LYS A 344 -36.72 0.75 -4.09
CA LYS A 344 -36.58 0.29 -5.47
C LYS A 344 -35.81 1.29 -6.31
N VAL A 345 -34.98 0.77 -7.20
CA VAL A 345 -34.20 1.56 -8.15
C VAL A 345 -34.45 1.02 -9.56
N LYS A 346 -34.51 1.92 -10.54
CA LYS A 346 -34.59 1.55 -11.95
C LYS A 346 -33.23 1.06 -12.43
N VAL A 347 -33.23 -0.09 -13.08
CA VAL A 347 -32.02 -0.74 -13.59
C VAL A 347 -32.20 -1.05 -15.06
N ARG A 348 -31.22 -0.67 -15.89
CA ARG A 348 -31.11 -1.12 -17.27
C ARG A 348 -30.06 -2.22 -17.35
N ILE A 349 -30.50 -3.39 -17.81
CA ILE A 349 -29.71 -4.61 -17.90
C ILE A 349 -29.98 -5.32 -19.23
N ASN A 350 -28.93 -5.71 -19.95
CA ASN A 350 -29.03 -6.45 -21.21
C ASN A 350 -30.01 -5.82 -22.23
N GLY A 351 -30.09 -4.49 -22.28
CA GLY A 351 -30.97 -3.72 -23.17
C GLY A 351 -32.42 -3.53 -22.70
N SER A 352 -32.80 -4.06 -21.53
CA SER A 352 -34.15 -3.91 -20.95
C SER A 352 -34.12 -3.10 -19.65
N GLU A 353 -35.18 -2.36 -19.36
CA GLU A 353 -35.35 -1.60 -18.11
C GLU A 353 -36.29 -2.33 -17.15
N THR A 354 -35.92 -2.41 -15.89
CA THR A 354 -36.68 -3.07 -14.82
C THR A 354 -36.56 -2.28 -13.50
N GLU A 355 -37.41 -2.56 -12.52
CA GLU A 355 -37.19 -2.13 -11.14
C GLU A 355 -36.65 -3.28 -10.30
N THR A 356 -35.64 -3.01 -9.48
CA THR A 356 -35.11 -3.98 -8.51
C THR A 356 -35.29 -3.44 -7.10
N THR A 357 -35.53 -4.35 -6.16
CA THR A 357 -35.45 -4.02 -4.73
C THR A 357 -33.98 -3.88 -4.34
N VAL A 358 -33.66 -2.80 -3.62
CA VAL A 358 -32.33 -2.56 -3.04
C VAL A 358 -32.20 -3.36 -1.76
N ARG A 359 -31.05 -4.02 -1.57
CA ARG A 359 -30.73 -4.82 -0.38
C ARG A 359 -30.00 -4.03 0.70
#